data_AF-A0A5M8PAT9-F1
#
_entry.id   AF-A0A5M8PAT9-F1
#
_cell.length_a   1.000
_cell.length_b   1.000
_cell.length_c   1.000
_cell.angle_alpha   90.00
_cell.angle_beta   90.00
_cell.angle_gamma   90.00
#
_symmetry.space_group_name_H-M   'P 1'
#
loop_
_entity.id
_entity.type
_entity.pdbx_description
1 polymer ?
#
loop_
_entity_poly.entity_id
_entity_poly.type
_entity_poly.pdbx_seq_one_letter_code
_entity_poly.pdbx_strand_id
1 'polypeptide(L)'
;MLNSNHSIDQAMIEAMRVAEYMRPAIVRPYREIAEIPAAAKSLERYYQDKKISERLKKFSKAIAKQEDRLEAFLFSGGKVRAVLGESFADNKDKVEPRHLDNLEQIAGDLENRAQETSAEGVALLKKLHKQFKILGQEKPAYKKEIKELFDRIFNLGDKATEEVYNMALFLRALRAEYGERKKTKSFTDEKEMLTYLDGLGR
;
A
#
# COMPACT_ATOMS: atom_id res chain seq x y z
N MET A 1 26.41 0.02 -15.11
CA MET A 1 25.87 1.10 -15.96
C MET A 1 24.72 0.51 -16.76
N LEU A 2 23.48 0.74 -16.35
CA LEU A 2 22.31 0.39 -17.14
C LEU A 2 22.07 1.55 -18.11
N ASN A 3 22.58 1.41 -19.34
CA ASN A 3 22.22 2.30 -20.44
C ASN A 3 20.77 2.02 -20.80
N SER A 4 19.88 2.90 -20.41
CA SER A 4 18.52 2.85 -20.89
C SER A 4 17.93 4.26 -20.83
N ASN A 5 18.09 4.99 -21.94
CA ASN A 5 17.23 6.12 -22.25
C ASN A 5 15.80 5.59 -22.41
N HIS A 6 15.11 5.34 -21.30
CA HIS A 6 13.68 5.03 -21.34
C HIS A 6 12.99 6.30 -21.84
N SER A 7 12.13 6.15 -22.85
CA SER A 7 11.26 7.27 -23.21
C SER A 7 10.31 7.54 -22.04
N ILE A 8 9.86 8.79 -21.91
CA ILE A 8 8.84 9.17 -20.92
C ILE A 8 7.63 8.21 -21.02
N ASP A 9 7.20 7.88 -22.24
CA ASP A 9 6.12 6.92 -22.50
C ASP A 9 6.40 5.52 -21.92
N GLN A 10 7.62 4.99 -22.06
CA GLN A 10 7.98 3.67 -21.52
C GLN A 10 7.98 3.67 -19.99
N ALA A 11 8.53 4.71 -19.37
CA ALA A 11 8.53 4.85 -17.91
C ALA A 11 7.10 4.99 -17.36
N MET A 12 6.22 5.69 -18.07
CA MET A 12 4.80 5.81 -17.73
C MET A 12 4.06 4.47 -17.85
N ILE A 13 4.32 3.68 -18.90
CA ILE A 13 3.74 2.34 -19.05
C ILE A 13 4.20 1.43 -17.90
N GLU A 14 5.48 1.47 -17.53
CA GLU A 14 6.00 0.68 -16.42
C GLU A 14 5.38 1.11 -15.09
N ALA A 15 5.21 2.41 -14.86
CA ALA A 15 4.53 2.93 -13.70
C ALA A 15 3.06 2.49 -13.62
N MET A 16 2.33 2.54 -14.74
CA MET A 16 0.96 2.04 -14.83
C MET A 16 0.88 0.54 -14.55
N ARG A 17 1.81 -0.23 -15.10
CA ARG A 17 1.88 -1.68 -14.87
C ARG A 17 2.04 -1.96 -13.38
N VAL A 18 3.04 -1.35 -12.75
CA VAL A 18 3.24 -1.54 -11.30
C VAL A 18 2.00 -1.07 -10.54
N ALA A 19 1.42 0.09 -10.87
CA ALA A 19 0.16 0.64 -10.31
C ALA A 19 -1.03 -0.31 -10.38
N GLU A 20 -1.19 -1.02 -11.49
CA GLU A 20 -2.25 -2.02 -11.67
C GLU A 20 -2.01 -3.29 -10.84
N TYR A 21 -0.76 -3.70 -10.66
CA TYR A 21 -0.38 -4.79 -9.76
C TYR A 21 -0.41 -4.40 -8.27
N MET A 22 -0.51 -3.11 -7.92
CA MET A 22 -0.61 -2.61 -6.54
C MET A 22 -1.99 -2.80 -5.90
N ARG A 23 -2.76 -3.86 -6.22
CA ARG A 23 -3.94 -4.17 -5.39
C ARG A 23 -3.43 -4.64 -4.04
N PRO A 24 -3.70 -3.92 -2.95
CA PRO A 24 -3.23 -4.35 -1.65
C PRO A 24 -3.90 -5.70 -1.38
N ALA A 25 -3.09 -6.74 -1.22
CA ALA A 25 -3.56 -8.09 -0.93
C ALA A 25 -4.09 -8.22 0.52
N ILE A 26 -4.65 -7.13 1.06
CA ILE A 26 -5.16 -6.95 2.42
C ILE A 26 -6.54 -7.62 2.59
N VAL A 27 -7.09 -8.31 1.57
CA VAL A 27 -8.46 -8.84 1.67
C VAL A 27 -8.53 -10.38 1.66
N ARG A 28 -7.60 -11.07 1.00
CA ARG A 28 -7.76 -12.53 0.76
C ARG A 28 -7.53 -13.42 1.99
N PRO A 29 -6.43 -13.28 2.75
CA PRO A 29 -6.23 -14.05 3.99
C PRO A 29 -7.29 -13.75 5.06
N TYR A 30 -7.95 -12.60 4.94
CA TYR A 30 -8.80 -12.01 5.97
C TYR A 30 -10.26 -12.43 5.86
N ARG A 31 -10.72 -12.87 4.69
CA ARG A 31 -12.05 -13.47 4.54
C ARG A 31 -12.21 -14.71 5.39
N GLU A 32 -11.20 -15.59 5.38
CA GLU A 32 -11.20 -16.83 6.19
C GLU A 32 -11.25 -16.56 7.70
N ILE A 33 -10.69 -15.42 8.16
CA ILE A 33 -10.70 -15.01 9.58
C ILE A 33 -12.01 -14.27 9.91
N ALA A 34 -12.45 -13.37 9.04
CA ALA A 34 -13.68 -12.61 9.20
C ALA A 34 -14.94 -13.50 9.15
N GLU A 35 -14.85 -14.69 8.56
CA GLU A 35 -15.90 -15.71 8.52
C GLU A 35 -16.00 -16.57 9.80
N ILE A 36 -15.17 -16.32 10.82
CA ILE A 36 -15.32 -16.96 12.13
C ILE A 36 -16.70 -16.56 12.72
N PRO A 37 -17.60 -17.52 13.02
CA PRO A 37 -18.92 -17.21 13.54
C PRO A 37 -18.81 -16.47 14.89
N ALA A 38 -19.54 -15.37 15.00
CA ALA A 38 -19.44 -14.42 16.12
C ALA A 38 -20.06 -14.92 17.45
N ALA A 39 -20.56 -16.16 17.51
CA ALA A 39 -21.30 -16.68 18.66
C ALA A 39 -20.39 -17.51 19.59
N ALA A 40 -20.40 -17.20 20.90
CA ALA A 40 -19.59 -17.85 21.93
C ALA A 40 -19.69 -19.39 21.95
N LYS A 41 -20.89 -19.96 21.76
CA LYS A 41 -21.09 -21.42 21.66
C LYS A 41 -20.46 -22.06 20.41
N SER A 42 -20.35 -21.30 19.33
CA SER A 42 -19.67 -21.76 18.12
C SER A 42 -18.16 -21.68 18.30
N LEU A 43 -17.64 -20.64 18.95
CA LEU A 43 -16.22 -20.45 19.26
C LEU A 43 -15.66 -21.57 20.16
N GLU A 44 -16.37 -21.95 21.23
CA GLU A 44 -15.98 -23.07 22.11
C GLU A 44 -15.82 -24.40 21.36
N ARG A 45 -16.73 -24.71 20.43
CA ARG A 45 -16.66 -25.91 19.57
C ARG A 45 -15.63 -25.78 18.45
N TYR A 46 -15.35 -24.56 17.97
CA TYR A 46 -14.41 -24.29 16.88
C TYR A 46 -12.94 -24.28 17.34
N TYR A 47 -12.70 -23.96 18.62
CA TYR A 47 -11.38 -23.73 19.20
C TYR A 47 -11.06 -24.69 20.36
N GLN A 48 -10.86 -25.98 20.05
CA GLN A 48 -10.08 -26.86 20.93
C GLN A 48 -8.61 -26.39 20.94
N ASP A 49 -7.97 -26.29 22.12
CA ASP A 49 -6.68 -25.61 22.32
C ASP A 49 -5.58 -26.03 21.33
N LYS A 50 -5.47 -27.33 21.00
CA LYS A 50 -4.50 -27.86 20.03
C LYS A 50 -4.73 -27.31 18.62
N LYS A 51 -6.00 -27.14 18.22
CA LYS A 51 -6.40 -26.58 16.91
C LYS A 51 -6.20 -25.07 16.84
N ILE A 52 -6.18 -24.36 17.98
CA ILE A 52 -5.95 -22.91 18.03
C ILE A 52 -4.50 -22.60 17.66
N SER A 53 -3.54 -23.27 18.32
CA SER A 53 -2.11 -23.06 18.05
C SER A 53 -1.76 -23.35 16.58
N GLU A 54 -2.30 -24.42 16.01
CA GLU A 54 -2.11 -24.75 14.58
C GLU A 54 -2.68 -23.67 13.65
N ARG A 55 -3.86 -23.13 13.98
CA ARG A 55 -4.48 -22.03 13.22
C ARG A 55 -3.70 -20.72 13.33
N LEU A 56 -3.26 -20.34 14.53
CA LEU A 56 -2.44 -19.14 14.73
C LEU A 56 -1.11 -19.25 13.95
N LYS A 57 -0.48 -20.42 13.94
CA LYS A 57 0.67 -20.70 13.07
C LYS A 57 0.35 -20.55 11.58
N LYS A 58 -0.79 -21.05 11.11
CA LYS A 58 -1.24 -20.87 9.71
C LYS A 58 -1.41 -19.40 9.38
N PHE A 59 -2.04 -18.61 10.27
CA PHE A 59 -2.20 -17.18 10.09
C PHE A 59 -0.87 -16.44 10.09
N SER A 60 0.03 -16.76 11.02
CA SER A 60 1.37 -16.16 11.05
C SER A 60 2.14 -16.39 9.75
N LYS A 61 2.08 -17.60 9.18
CA LYS A 61 2.68 -17.90 7.86
C LYS A 61 2.01 -17.12 6.72
N ALA A 62 0.69 -17.00 6.76
CA ALA A 62 -0.05 -16.24 5.74
C ALA A 62 0.29 -14.75 5.80
N ILE A 63 0.42 -14.17 7.00
CA ILE A 63 0.83 -12.78 7.23
C ILE A 63 2.27 -12.57 6.74
N ALA A 64 3.20 -13.46 7.10
CA ALA A 64 4.59 -13.38 6.62
C ALA A 64 4.68 -13.35 5.09
N LYS A 65 3.89 -14.18 4.40
CA LYS A 65 3.83 -14.14 2.94
C LYS A 65 3.29 -12.81 2.39
N GLN A 66 2.41 -12.12 3.12
CA GLN A 66 1.98 -10.77 2.73
C GLN A 66 3.02 -9.71 3.08
N GLU A 67 3.79 -9.88 4.15
CA GLU A 67 4.96 -9.03 4.46
C GLU A 67 5.99 -9.09 3.33
N ASP A 68 6.36 -10.29 2.87
CA ASP A 68 7.28 -10.45 1.72
C ASP A 68 6.75 -9.75 0.45
N ARG A 69 5.43 -9.82 0.23
CA ARG A 69 4.78 -9.16 -0.91
C ARG A 69 4.77 -7.64 -0.76
N LEU A 70 4.53 -7.14 0.45
CA LEU A 70 4.60 -5.73 0.75
C LEU A 70 6.03 -5.22 0.54
N GLU A 71 7.06 -5.94 0.99
CA GLU A 71 8.45 -5.54 0.76
C GLU A 71 8.80 -5.50 -0.73
N ALA A 72 8.41 -6.53 -1.49
CA ALA A 72 8.58 -6.53 -2.94
C ALA A 72 7.83 -5.37 -3.61
N PHE A 73 6.66 -5.02 -3.09
CA PHE A 73 5.86 -3.89 -3.55
C PHE A 73 6.55 -2.56 -3.28
N LEU A 74 6.97 -2.29 -2.04
CA LEU A 74 7.71 -1.08 -1.65
C LEU A 74 8.99 -0.91 -2.49
N PHE A 75 9.72 -2.01 -2.69
CA PHE A 75 10.93 -2.01 -3.50
C PHE A 75 10.65 -1.69 -4.98
N SER A 76 9.57 -2.25 -5.54
CA SER A 76 9.16 -1.98 -6.92
C SER A 76 8.66 -0.55 -7.10
N GLY A 77 7.89 -0.04 -6.12
CA GLY A 77 7.44 1.35 -6.09
C GLY A 77 8.62 2.34 -6.09
N GLY A 78 9.64 2.08 -5.27
CA GLY A 78 10.89 2.85 -5.28
C GLY A 78 11.60 2.85 -6.64
N LYS A 79 11.69 1.71 -7.31
CA LYS A 79 12.27 1.62 -8.66
C LYS A 79 11.50 2.42 -9.70
N VAL A 80 10.17 2.32 -9.69
CA VAL A 80 9.31 3.07 -10.61
C VAL A 80 9.48 4.56 -10.43
N ARG A 81 9.49 5.06 -9.17
CA ARG A 81 9.75 6.47 -8.90
C ARG A 81 11.12 6.91 -9.43
N ALA A 82 12.16 6.10 -9.26
CA ALA A 82 13.47 6.40 -9.80
C ALA A 82 13.47 6.48 -11.34
N VAL A 83 12.94 5.45 -12.03
CA VAL A 83 12.89 5.41 -13.51
C VAL A 83 12.07 6.56 -14.09
N LEU A 84 10.92 6.88 -13.49
CA LEU A 84 10.12 8.04 -13.90
C LEU A 84 10.88 9.35 -13.69
N GLY A 85 11.48 9.53 -12.51
CA GLY A 85 12.22 10.75 -12.19
C GLY A 85 13.43 10.97 -13.10
N GLU A 86 14.17 9.92 -13.42
CA GLU A 86 15.29 9.96 -14.38
C GLU A 86 14.79 10.23 -15.80
N SER A 87 13.74 9.53 -16.25
CA SER A 87 13.23 9.69 -17.62
C SER A 87 12.71 11.10 -17.90
N PHE A 88 12.03 11.73 -16.94
CA PHE A 88 11.57 13.11 -17.06
C PHE A 88 12.73 14.11 -17.02
N ALA A 89 13.74 13.89 -16.17
CA ALA A 89 14.92 14.76 -16.10
C ALA A 89 15.76 14.70 -17.38
N ASP A 90 16.04 13.50 -17.90
CA ASP A 90 16.87 13.28 -19.09
C ASP A 90 16.16 13.73 -20.38
N ASN A 91 14.83 13.83 -20.36
CA ASN A 91 14.02 14.21 -21.52
C ASN A 91 13.18 15.47 -21.26
N LYS A 92 13.66 16.38 -20.42
CA LYS A 92 12.92 17.60 -20.04
C LYS A 92 12.39 18.41 -21.23
N ASP A 93 13.18 18.51 -22.31
CA ASP A 93 12.85 19.28 -23.50
C ASP A 93 11.85 18.55 -24.43
N LYS A 94 11.49 17.31 -24.09
CA LYS A 94 10.52 16.45 -24.80
C LYS A 94 9.28 16.17 -23.96
N VAL A 95 9.10 16.89 -22.85
CA VAL A 95 7.87 16.75 -22.05
C VAL A 95 6.73 17.42 -22.80
N GLU A 96 5.75 16.61 -23.22
CA GLU A 96 4.54 17.06 -23.89
C GLU A 96 3.38 17.19 -22.89
N PRO A 97 2.36 18.02 -23.18
CA PRO A 97 1.17 18.16 -22.33
C PRO A 97 0.51 16.82 -21.98
N ARG A 98 0.46 15.87 -22.94
CA ARG A 98 -0.10 14.53 -22.71
C ARG A 98 0.61 13.75 -21.60
N HIS A 99 1.92 13.95 -21.40
CA HIS A 99 2.64 13.30 -20.31
C HIS A 99 2.18 13.84 -18.95
N LEU A 100 1.95 15.16 -18.85
CA LEU A 100 1.48 15.82 -17.63
C LEU A 100 0.03 15.43 -17.30
N ASP A 101 -0.82 15.31 -18.32
CA ASP A 101 -2.20 14.83 -18.16
C ASP A 101 -2.23 13.38 -17.68
N ASN A 102 -1.36 12.52 -18.23
CA ASN A 102 -1.24 11.14 -17.79
C ASN A 102 -0.74 11.05 -16.32
N LEU A 103 0.21 11.89 -15.90
CA LEU A 103 0.66 11.94 -14.50
C LEU A 103 -0.50 12.29 -13.55
N GLU A 104 -1.32 13.29 -13.90
CA GLU A 104 -2.48 13.67 -13.09
C GLU A 104 -3.50 12.53 -13.01
N GLN A 105 -3.79 11.89 -14.15
CA GLN A 105 -4.75 10.80 -14.21
C GLN A 105 -4.32 9.62 -13.33
N ILE A 106 -3.04 9.19 -13.46
CA ILE A 106 -2.52 8.09 -12.66
C ILE A 106 -2.50 8.46 -11.17
N ALA A 107 -2.14 9.70 -10.82
CA ALA A 107 -2.17 10.16 -9.44
C ALA A 107 -3.59 10.10 -8.86
N GLY A 108 -4.59 10.59 -9.58
CA GLY A 108 -6.00 10.52 -9.17
C GLY A 108 -6.51 9.09 -9.03
N ASP A 109 -6.15 8.20 -9.95
CA ASP A 109 -6.51 6.78 -9.87
C ASP A 109 -5.91 6.10 -8.64
N LEU A 110 -4.65 6.42 -8.30
CA LEU A 110 -3.99 5.89 -7.10
C LEU A 110 -4.62 6.43 -5.81
N GLU A 111 -4.97 7.72 -5.76
CA GLU A 111 -5.66 8.33 -4.62
C GLU A 111 -7.03 7.69 -4.38
N ASN A 112 -7.83 7.53 -5.44
CA ASN A 112 -9.13 6.87 -5.36
C ASN A 112 -8.98 5.43 -4.85
N ARG A 113 -7.99 4.68 -5.36
CA ARG A 113 -7.69 3.32 -4.89
C ARG A 113 -7.23 3.28 -3.43
N ALA A 114 -6.41 4.22 -3.00
CA ALA A 114 -5.97 4.32 -1.61
C ALA A 114 -7.15 4.58 -0.68
N GLN A 115 -8.08 5.46 -1.07
CA GLN A 115 -9.30 5.75 -0.34
C GLN A 115 -10.23 4.53 -0.26
N GLU A 116 -10.46 3.83 -1.37
CA GLU A 116 -11.26 2.59 -1.41
C GLU A 116 -10.64 1.51 -0.53
N THR A 117 -9.33 1.26 -0.67
CA THR A 117 -8.60 0.28 0.13
C THR A 117 -8.63 0.64 1.62
N SER A 118 -8.46 1.92 1.96
CA SER A 118 -8.52 2.40 3.34
C SER A 118 -9.92 2.18 3.93
N ALA A 119 -10.99 2.50 3.18
CA ALA A 119 -12.35 2.31 3.64
C ALA A 119 -12.71 0.81 3.87
N GLU A 120 -12.42 -0.04 2.89
CA GLU A 120 -12.64 -1.50 3.00
C GLU A 120 -11.75 -2.11 4.08
N GLY A 121 -10.48 -1.70 4.14
CA GLY A 121 -9.49 -2.12 5.12
C GLY A 121 -9.90 -1.75 6.54
N VAL A 122 -10.35 -0.52 6.78
CA VAL A 122 -10.81 -0.06 8.11
C VAL A 122 -12.03 -0.86 8.57
N ALA A 123 -13.00 -1.13 7.70
CA ALA A 123 -14.17 -1.92 8.04
C ALA A 123 -13.78 -3.37 8.43
N LEU A 124 -12.87 -3.98 7.66
CA LEU A 124 -12.34 -5.31 7.93
C LEU A 124 -11.52 -5.34 9.23
N LEU A 125 -10.62 -4.38 9.44
CA LEU A 125 -9.80 -4.26 10.64
C LEU A 125 -10.65 -4.08 11.89
N LYS A 126 -11.74 -3.28 11.84
CA LYS A 126 -12.70 -3.16 12.95
C LYS A 126 -13.36 -4.50 13.29
N LYS A 127 -13.76 -5.26 12.27
CA LYS A 127 -14.36 -6.59 12.45
C LYS A 127 -13.36 -7.57 13.07
N LEU A 128 -12.14 -7.61 12.54
CA LEU A 128 -11.06 -8.44 13.07
C LEU A 128 -10.72 -8.04 14.50
N HIS A 129 -10.56 -6.75 14.81
CA HIS A 129 -10.26 -6.28 16.16
C HIS A 129 -11.27 -6.80 17.19
N LYS A 130 -12.57 -6.73 16.86
CA LYS A 130 -13.64 -7.26 17.71
C LYS A 130 -13.52 -8.77 17.91
N GLN A 131 -13.28 -9.53 16.85
CA GLN A 131 -13.12 -10.99 16.91
C GLN A 131 -11.88 -11.39 17.72
N PHE A 132 -10.73 -10.75 17.48
CA PHE A 132 -9.49 -10.99 18.21
C PHE A 132 -9.60 -10.64 19.69
N LYS A 133 -10.33 -9.57 20.03
CA LYS A 133 -10.62 -9.20 21.42
C LYS A 133 -11.43 -10.28 22.13
N ILE A 134 -12.50 -10.79 21.50
CA ILE A 134 -13.31 -11.88 22.05
C ILE A 134 -12.46 -13.14 22.22
N LEU A 135 -11.70 -13.54 21.19
CA LEU A 135 -10.84 -14.71 21.24
C LEU A 135 -9.76 -14.60 22.33
N GLY A 136 -9.16 -13.42 22.52
CA GLY A 136 -8.18 -13.18 23.58
C GLY A 136 -8.77 -13.17 24.99
N GLN A 137 -10.08 -12.91 25.14
CA GLN A 137 -10.80 -13.05 26.41
C GLN A 137 -11.14 -14.51 26.70
N GLU A 138 -11.62 -15.25 25.71
CA GLU A 138 -11.97 -16.67 25.83
C GLU A 138 -10.73 -17.57 25.97
N LYS A 139 -9.58 -17.14 25.43
CA LYS A 139 -8.32 -17.90 25.42
C LYS A 139 -7.14 -17.06 25.91
N PRO A 140 -7.07 -16.74 27.22
CA PRO A 140 -6.05 -15.86 27.80
C PRO A 140 -4.62 -16.30 27.51
N ALA A 141 -4.37 -17.61 27.44
CA ALA A 141 -3.06 -18.19 27.11
C ALA A 141 -2.50 -17.74 25.75
N TYR A 142 -3.38 -17.42 24.79
CA TYR A 142 -3.00 -16.99 23.43
C TYR A 142 -3.19 -15.48 23.21
N LYS A 143 -3.65 -14.73 24.21
CA LYS A 143 -3.99 -13.30 24.08
C LYS A 143 -2.85 -12.46 23.50
N LYS A 144 -1.60 -12.75 23.89
CA LYS A 144 -0.42 -12.05 23.39
C LYS A 144 -0.19 -12.32 21.90
N GLU A 145 -0.17 -13.59 21.50
CA GLU A 145 0.02 -14.01 20.10
C GLU A 145 -1.09 -13.48 19.19
N ILE A 146 -2.34 -13.52 19.66
CA ILE A 146 -3.51 -12.95 18.98
C ILE A 146 -3.32 -11.44 18.74
N LYS A 147 -2.90 -10.69 19.78
CA LYS A 147 -2.62 -9.26 19.65
C LYS A 147 -1.49 -8.97 18.67
N GLU A 148 -0.39 -9.72 18.73
CA GLU A 148 0.75 -9.55 17.82
C GLU A 148 0.38 -9.78 16.35
N LEU A 149 -0.46 -10.79 16.07
CA LEU A 149 -0.96 -11.02 14.71
C LEU A 149 -1.86 -9.86 14.25
N PHE A 150 -2.72 -9.33 15.12
CA PHE A 150 -3.55 -8.17 14.79
C PHE A 150 -2.70 -6.93 14.50
N ASP A 151 -1.70 -6.64 15.34
CA ASP A 151 -0.83 -5.47 15.17
C ASP A 151 -0.03 -5.57 13.85
N ARG A 152 0.48 -6.76 13.50
CA ARG A 152 1.15 -7.00 12.21
C ARG A 152 0.23 -6.77 11.02
N ILE A 153 -1.01 -7.25 11.10
CA ILE A 153 -2.04 -7.05 10.07
C ILE A 153 -2.35 -5.57 9.88
N PHE A 154 -2.54 -4.85 10.98
CA PHE A 154 -2.83 -3.42 10.95
C PHE A 154 -1.69 -2.66 10.26
N ASN A 155 -0.45 -2.91 10.68
CA ASN A 155 0.74 -2.27 10.13
C ASN A 155 0.96 -2.58 8.65
N LEU A 156 0.65 -3.80 8.20
CA LEU A 156 0.69 -4.17 6.79
C LEU A 156 -0.26 -3.32 5.95
N GLY A 157 -1.49 -3.15 6.43
CA GLY A 157 -2.50 -2.38 5.73
C GLY A 157 -2.18 -0.89 5.67
N ASP A 158 -1.66 -0.36 6.78
CA ASP A 158 -1.24 1.03 6.90
C ASP A 158 -0.10 1.35 5.93
N LYS A 159 0.99 0.57 5.96
CA LYS A 159 2.15 0.73 5.07
C LYS A 159 1.82 0.59 3.58
N ALA A 160 0.94 -0.34 3.23
CA ALA A 160 0.52 -0.51 1.85
C ALA A 160 -0.28 0.70 1.35
N THR A 161 -1.16 1.26 2.20
CA THR A 161 -1.93 2.46 1.90
C THR A 161 -1.02 3.68 1.78
N GLU A 162 -0.07 3.81 2.68
CA GLU A 162 0.95 4.86 2.69
C GLU A 162 1.77 4.85 1.39
N GLU A 163 2.29 3.71 0.95
CA GLU A 163 3.07 3.64 -0.30
C GLU A 163 2.27 4.04 -1.55
N VAL A 164 0.98 3.68 -1.62
CA VAL A 164 0.11 4.08 -2.74
C VAL A 164 -0.09 5.59 -2.72
N TYR A 165 -0.30 6.18 -1.54
CA TYR A 165 -0.39 7.62 -1.36
C TYR A 165 0.92 8.33 -1.74
N ASN A 166 2.07 7.77 -1.34
CA ASN A 166 3.39 8.32 -1.64
C ASN A 166 3.69 8.31 -3.14
N MET A 167 3.28 7.25 -3.86
CA MET A 167 3.37 7.22 -5.32
C MET A 167 2.50 8.32 -5.96
N ALA A 168 1.27 8.52 -5.50
CA ALA A 168 0.40 9.57 -6.02
C ALA A 168 1.00 10.97 -5.79
N LEU A 169 1.53 11.22 -4.58
CA LEU A 169 2.24 12.45 -4.26
C LEU A 169 3.44 12.68 -5.18
N PHE A 170 4.24 11.64 -5.44
CA PHE A 170 5.38 11.72 -6.36
C PHE A 170 4.97 12.09 -7.80
N LEU A 171 3.87 11.53 -8.31
CA LEU A 171 3.38 11.87 -9.65
C LEU A 171 2.90 13.32 -9.73
N ARG A 172 2.22 13.81 -8.69
CA ARG A 172 1.86 15.23 -8.57
C ARG A 172 3.09 16.13 -8.51
N ALA A 173 4.18 15.67 -7.88
CA ALA A 173 5.46 16.36 -7.85
C ALA A 173 6.03 16.58 -9.25
N LEU A 174 6.19 15.49 -10.01
CA LEU A 174 6.73 15.53 -11.36
C LEU A 174 5.88 16.42 -12.25
N ARG A 175 4.55 16.29 -12.16
CA ARG A 175 3.65 17.14 -12.93
C ARG A 175 3.86 18.63 -12.61
N ALA A 176 4.02 18.97 -11.32
CA ALA A 176 4.25 20.34 -10.89
C ALA A 176 5.63 20.88 -11.33
N GLU A 177 6.65 20.02 -11.44
CA GLU A 177 8.00 20.38 -11.90
C GLU A 177 8.02 20.77 -13.39
N TYR A 178 7.40 19.96 -14.24
CA TYR A 178 7.48 20.11 -15.70
C TYR A 178 6.28 20.83 -16.32
N GLY A 179 5.31 21.30 -15.51
CA GLY A 179 4.13 22.02 -15.98
C GLY A 179 4.29 23.55 -16.00
N GLU A 180 3.77 24.21 -17.05
CA GLU A 180 3.84 25.68 -17.19
C GLU A 180 2.95 26.46 -16.20
N ARG A 181 1.93 25.80 -15.62
CA ARG A 181 1.00 26.43 -14.67
C ARG A 181 1.54 26.32 -13.24
N LYS A 182 2.12 27.41 -12.72
CA LYS A 182 2.51 27.61 -11.29
C LYS A 182 1.34 27.62 -10.27
N LYS A 183 0.17 27.09 -10.62
CA LYS A 183 -0.96 26.84 -9.69
C LYS A 183 -1.42 25.41 -9.99
N THR A 184 -1.16 24.43 -9.15
CA THR A 184 -1.57 24.34 -7.73
C THR A 184 -0.59 23.49 -6.91
N LYS A 185 0.01 24.03 -5.85
CA LYS A 185 0.68 23.22 -4.82
C LYS A 185 -0.26 23.04 -3.63
N SER A 186 -0.46 21.81 -3.18
CA SER A 186 -0.62 21.50 -1.76
C SER A 186 -0.26 20.04 -1.52
N PHE A 187 0.56 19.79 -0.50
CA PHE A 187 1.05 18.49 -0.06
C PHE A 187 1.01 18.46 1.46
N THR A 188 0.65 17.35 2.08
CA THR A 188 0.52 17.25 3.54
C THR A 188 0.48 15.78 3.99
N ASP A 189 1.30 14.84 3.55
CA ASP A 189 2.74 14.82 3.29
C ASP A 189 3.12 13.33 2.97
N GLU A 190 4.19 12.96 2.27
CA GLU A 190 5.31 12.19 2.88
C GLU A 190 6.54 13.08 2.85
N LYS A 191 7.18 13.31 4.01
CA LYS A 191 7.10 14.68 4.54
C LYS A 191 7.50 15.82 3.61
N GLU A 192 6.43 16.27 2.98
CA GLU A 192 6.27 17.30 1.97
C GLU A 192 7.03 17.05 0.68
N MET A 193 6.87 15.79 0.26
CA MET A 193 7.16 15.17 -1.01
C MET A 193 8.58 15.42 -1.58
N LEU A 194 9.67 15.44 -0.83
CA LEU A 194 9.98 15.24 0.57
C LEU A 194 10.89 16.43 0.81
N THR A 195 10.28 17.48 1.35
CA THR A 195 10.66 18.90 1.21
C THR A 195 11.29 19.07 -0.13
N TYR A 196 10.60 18.71 -1.21
CA TYR A 196 11.24 18.85 -2.49
C TYR A 196 10.14 19.14 -3.53
N LEU A 197 10.46 19.78 -4.63
CA LEU A 197 11.71 19.47 -5.26
C LEU A 197 12.93 20.40 -4.81
N ASP A 198 13.22 20.58 -3.49
CA ASP A 198 14.14 21.41 -2.65
C ASP A 198 15.54 21.54 -3.16
N GLY A 199 15.65 22.69 -3.78
CA GLY A 199 16.75 23.03 -4.62
C GLY A 199 16.45 22.41 -5.96
N LEU A 200 15.72 23.14 -6.80
CA LEU A 200 15.76 22.99 -8.25
C LEU A 200 17.18 23.32 -8.76
N GLY A 201 18.19 22.59 -8.26
CA GLY A 201 19.57 22.54 -8.70
C GLY A 201 19.84 21.13 -9.19
N ARG A 202 19.21 20.81 -10.32
CA ARG A 202 19.64 19.81 -11.30
C ARG A 202 20.00 20.55 -12.59
#